data_AF-A0A955AB93-F1
#
_entry.id   AF-A0A955AB93-F1
#
_cell.length_a   1.000
_cell.length_b   1.000
_cell.length_c   1.000
_cell.angle_alpha   90.00
_cell.angle_beta   90.00
_cell.angle_gamma   90.00
#
_symmetry.space_group_name_H-M   'P 1'
#
loop_
_entity.id
_entity.type
_entity.pdbx_description
1 polymer ?
#
loop_
_entity_poly.entity_id
_entity_poly.type
_entity_poly.pdbx_seq_one_letter_code
_entity_poly.pdbx_strand_id
1 'polypeptide(L)'
;MINSLSFSSKLFEAMPAELSQYLSQLSGLECLASSRFRVARTVEQGVSFEVQGRISAGRLRDSRLPYPLDKLSADFFCKNQILQLRSMRASSGEATLELNSDIMGFGRDVPMVIHAEAKNLEIDSRMRESLPASLREHWDRLQPAGRVDGDIRLTFDGHAWTPIASIHCERVSIKPWLFPYPVNDIHGQIRYQGGTISSERLNGLAGGQPVSSNFSLSQQGKQWIGKLDLQ
;
A
#
# COMPACT_ATOMS: atom_id res chain seq x y z
N MET A 1 25.71 14.99 -13.67
CA MET A 1 24.25 15.21 -13.64
C MET A 1 23.64 14.27 -14.66
N ILE A 2 22.68 13.43 -14.27
CA ILE A 2 21.94 12.59 -15.21
C ILE A 2 20.61 13.31 -15.46
N ASN A 3 20.49 13.97 -16.61
CA ASN A 3 19.41 14.93 -16.88
C ASN A 3 18.08 14.28 -17.27
N SER A 4 18.07 13.02 -17.68
CA SER A 4 16.87 12.20 -17.82
C SER A 4 17.29 10.76 -18.05
N LEU A 5 16.92 9.87 -17.15
CA LEU A 5 17.05 8.44 -17.37
C LEU A 5 15.64 7.87 -17.53
N SER A 6 15.36 7.32 -18.70
CA SER A 6 14.14 6.54 -18.90
C SER A 6 14.38 5.15 -18.33
N PHE A 7 13.81 4.89 -17.16
CA PHE A 7 13.63 3.53 -16.67
C PHE A 7 12.62 2.86 -17.61
N SER A 8 13.14 1.99 -18.47
CA SER A 8 12.39 1.18 -19.43
C SER A 8 13.06 -0.18 -19.52
N SER A 9 12.34 -1.18 -20.05
CA SER A 9 12.85 -2.53 -20.34
C SER A 9 14.25 -2.54 -20.98
N LYS A 10 14.55 -1.58 -21.86
CA LYS A 10 15.86 -1.44 -22.53
C LYS A 10 17.02 -1.00 -21.63
N LEU A 11 16.76 -0.33 -20.50
CA LEU A 11 17.81 0.06 -19.55
C LEU A 11 18.24 -1.13 -18.68
N PHE A 12 17.30 -2.04 -18.37
CA PHE A 12 17.59 -3.24 -17.58
C PHE A 12 18.53 -4.21 -18.32
N GLU A 13 18.46 -4.25 -19.66
CA GLU A 13 19.37 -5.06 -20.50
C GLU A 13 20.81 -4.50 -20.51
N ALA A 14 21.01 -3.23 -20.17
CA ALA A 14 22.32 -2.56 -20.22
C ALA A 14 23.00 -2.42 -18.85
N MET A 15 22.42 -2.98 -17.77
CA MET A 15 22.95 -2.81 -16.41
C MET A 15 23.78 -4.01 -15.91
N PRO A 16 24.77 -3.76 -15.03
CA PRO A 16 25.54 -4.81 -14.34
C PRO A 16 24.63 -5.80 -13.60
N ALA A 17 25.06 -7.07 -13.56
CA ALA A 17 24.28 -8.17 -13.02
C ALA A 17 23.87 -7.97 -11.55
N GLU A 18 24.69 -7.29 -10.73
CA GLU A 18 24.41 -7.04 -9.32
C GLU A 18 23.21 -6.10 -9.12
N LEU A 19 23.02 -5.14 -10.03
CA LEU A 19 21.88 -4.20 -9.99
C LEU A 19 20.60 -4.84 -10.55
N SER A 20 20.73 -5.81 -11.46
CA SER A 20 19.58 -6.51 -12.06
C SER A 20 18.72 -7.22 -11.00
N GLN A 21 19.32 -7.75 -9.93
CA GLN A 21 18.59 -8.50 -8.91
C GLN A 21 17.65 -7.61 -8.10
N TYR A 22 18.09 -6.41 -7.71
CA TYR A 22 17.26 -5.43 -7.01
C TYR A 22 16.23 -4.80 -7.95
N LEU A 23 16.62 -4.55 -9.20
CA LEU A 23 15.78 -3.93 -10.22
C LEU A 23 14.72 -4.88 -10.79
N SER A 24 14.92 -6.20 -10.73
CA SER A 24 13.89 -7.19 -11.12
C SER A 24 12.59 -7.05 -10.33
N GLN A 25 12.67 -6.58 -9.07
CA GLN A 25 11.52 -6.27 -8.22
C GLN A 25 10.73 -5.04 -8.68
N LEU A 26 11.32 -4.24 -9.58
CA LEU A 26 10.76 -3.03 -10.19
C LEU A 26 10.54 -3.20 -11.70
N SER A 27 10.54 -4.43 -12.22
CA SER A 27 10.41 -4.75 -13.66
C SER A 27 9.12 -4.22 -14.31
N GLY A 28 8.14 -3.81 -13.52
CA GLY A 28 6.90 -3.16 -13.97
C GLY A 28 6.93 -1.63 -14.00
N LEU A 29 8.01 -0.99 -13.54
CA LEU A 29 8.11 0.46 -13.41
C LEU A 29 8.73 1.09 -14.66
N GLU A 30 7.92 1.81 -15.42
CA GLU A 30 8.38 2.70 -16.49
C GLU A 30 8.36 4.12 -15.97
N CYS A 31 9.49 4.82 -15.86
CA CYS A 31 9.48 6.20 -15.38
C CYS A 31 10.61 7.06 -15.92
N LEU A 32 10.42 8.37 -15.89
CA LEU A 32 11.48 9.34 -16.13
C LEU A 32 12.03 9.79 -14.78
N ALA A 33 13.27 9.41 -14.50
CA ALA A 33 13.97 9.82 -13.30
C ALA A 33 15.09 10.80 -13.64
N SER A 34 15.13 11.92 -12.93
CA SER A 34 16.29 12.81 -12.92
C SER A 34 16.97 12.67 -11.56
N SER A 35 18.28 12.42 -11.53
CA SER A 35 19.01 12.27 -10.27
C SER A 35 20.30 13.08 -10.27
N ARG A 36 20.60 13.63 -9.09
CA ARG A 36 21.85 14.27 -8.76
C ARG A 36 22.55 13.41 -7.71
N PHE A 37 23.75 12.99 -8.05
CA PHE A 37 24.63 12.25 -7.17
C PHE A 37 25.76 13.15 -6.71
N ARG A 38 26.02 13.15 -5.40
CA ARG A 38 27.14 13.83 -4.77
C ARG A 38 27.86 12.83 -3.88
N VAL A 39 29.18 12.81 -4.00
CA VAL A 39 30.05 12.04 -3.11
C VAL A 39 31.02 13.01 -2.49
N ALA A 40 31.10 12.99 -1.17
CA ALA A 40 32.08 13.72 -0.40
C ALA A 40 32.88 12.71 0.41
N ARG A 41 34.20 12.85 0.44
CA ARG A 41 35.06 12.03 1.29
C ARG A 41 35.69 12.94 2.33
N THR A 42 35.43 12.66 3.60
CA THR A 42 36.00 13.40 4.72
C THR A 42 36.90 12.47 5.54
N VAL A 43 37.99 13.03 6.08
CA VAL A 43 38.99 12.27 6.83
C VAL A 43 38.41 11.69 8.13
N GLU A 44 37.39 12.34 8.72
CA GLU A 44 36.76 11.94 9.99
C GLU A 44 35.53 11.02 9.85
N GLN A 45 34.77 11.08 8.74
CA GLN A 45 33.47 10.38 8.58
C GLN A 45 33.44 9.34 7.44
N GLY A 46 34.57 9.15 6.74
CA GLY A 46 34.65 8.24 5.60
C GLY A 46 34.00 8.81 4.34
N VAL A 47 33.49 7.92 3.48
CA VAL A 47 32.82 8.31 2.23
C VAL A 47 31.34 8.57 2.53
N SER A 48 30.91 9.81 2.35
CA SER A 48 29.51 10.23 2.39
C SER A 48 28.97 10.32 0.97
N PHE A 49 27.79 9.77 0.74
CA PHE A 49 27.11 9.91 -0.54
C PHE A 49 25.67 10.40 -0.34
N GLU A 50 25.24 11.21 -1.29
CA GLU A 50 23.92 11.80 -1.35
C GLU A 50 23.39 11.65 -2.78
N VAL A 51 22.27 10.96 -2.91
CA VAL A 51 21.50 10.83 -4.15
C VAL A 51 20.18 11.53 -3.91
N GLN A 52 19.91 12.59 -4.66
CA GLN A 52 18.59 13.19 -4.69
C GLN A 52 18.05 13.05 -6.10
N GLY A 53 16.81 12.58 -6.23
CA GLY A 53 16.18 12.49 -7.52
C GLY A 53 14.68 12.67 -7.46
N ARG A 54 14.12 12.90 -8.64
CA ARG A 54 12.70 13.03 -8.86
C ARG A 54 12.30 12.02 -9.93
N ILE A 55 11.25 11.28 -9.62
CA ILE A 55 10.54 10.41 -10.53
C ILE A 55 9.34 11.20 -11.07
N SER A 56 9.16 11.17 -12.38
CA SER A 56 8.07 11.84 -13.07
C SER A 56 7.53 10.95 -14.19
N ALA A 57 6.25 11.15 -14.53
CA ALA A 57 5.56 10.42 -15.59
C ALA A 57 5.72 8.90 -15.48
N GLY A 58 5.75 8.37 -14.25
CA GLY A 58 5.90 6.95 -14.00
C GLY A 58 4.61 6.19 -14.26
N ARG A 59 4.74 4.96 -14.74
CA ARG A 59 3.70 3.95 -14.81
C ARG A 59 4.23 2.70 -14.14
N LEU A 60 3.47 2.15 -13.19
CA LEU A 60 3.82 0.90 -12.52
C LEU A 60 2.76 -0.15 -12.87
N ARG A 61 3.19 -1.18 -13.57
CA ARG A 61 2.42 -2.38 -13.87
C ARG A 61 3.02 -3.54 -13.11
N ASP A 62 2.52 -3.78 -11.91
CA ASP A 62 3.00 -4.87 -11.05
C ASP A 62 1.87 -5.89 -10.87
N SER A 63 2.19 -7.18 -10.97
CA SER A 63 1.22 -8.25 -10.74
C SER A 63 0.72 -8.31 -9.29
N ARG A 64 1.43 -7.68 -8.35
CA ARG A 64 1.02 -7.53 -6.95
C ARG A 64 0.05 -6.38 -6.74
N LEU A 65 -0.18 -5.53 -7.74
CA LEU A 65 -1.14 -4.44 -7.67
C LEU A 65 -2.36 -4.81 -8.52
N PRO A 66 -3.58 -4.60 -8.01
CA PRO A 66 -4.79 -5.01 -8.73
C PRO A 66 -5.10 -4.10 -9.91
N TYR A 67 -4.61 -2.86 -9.85
CA TYR A 67 -4.76 -1.88 -10.91
C TYR A 67 -3.39 -1.24 -11.24
N PRO A 68 -3.14 -0.93 -12.52
CA PRO A 68 -1.93 -0.21 -12.89
C PRO A 68 -1.93 1.17 -12.26
N LEU A 69 -0.77 1.61 -11.78
CA LEU A 69 -0.59 2.97 -11.29
C LEU A 69 -0.06 3.85 -12.40
N ASP A 70 -0.82 4.88 -12.75
CA ASP A 70 -0.47 5.89 -13.74
C ASP A 70 -0.04 7.19 -13.07
N LYS A 71 0.67 8.04 -13.83
CA LYS A 71 1.12 9.38 -13.42
C LYS A 71 1.92 9.36 -12.12
N LEU A 72 2.70 8.30 -11.90
CA LEU A 72 3.54 8.18 -10.72
C LEU A 72 4.59 9.29 -10.70
N SER A 73 4.56 10.09 -9.64
CA SER A 73 5.54 11.13 -9.36
C SER A 73 6.00 11.01 -7.92
N ALA A 74 7.29 11.08 -7.65
CA ALA A 74 7.83 11.02 -6.30
C ALA A 74 9.19 11.68 -6.22
N ASP A 75 9.52 12.24 -5.07
CA ASP A 75 10.87 12.68 -4.76
C ASP A 75 11.55 11.60 -3.89
N PHE A 76 12.74 11.16 -4.29
CA PHE A 76 13.54 10.22 -3.52
C PHE A 76 14.84 10.87 -3.06
N PHE A 77 15.20 10.58 -1.83
CA PHE A 77 16.42 11.08 -1.21
C PHE A 77 17.13 9.91 -0.55
N CYS A 78 18.38 9.71 -0.90
CA CYS A 78 19.22 8.69 -0.31
C CYS A 78 20.50 9.35 0.21
N LYS A 79 20.74 9.24 1.50
CA LYS A 79 21.97 9.73 2.12
C LYS A 79 22.56 8.64 2.99
N ASN A 80 23.74 8.18 2.62
CA ASN A 80 24.40 7.05 3.26
C ASN A 80 23.44 5.86 3.34
N GLN A 81 23.00 5.46 4.53
CA GLN A 81 22.12 4.30 4.73
C GLN A 81 20.63 4.64 4.78
N ILE A 82 20.23 5.90 4.64
CA ILE A 82 18.83 6.31 4.74
C ILE A 82 18.28 6.54 3.35
N LEU A 83 17.21 5.84 2.99
CA LEU A 83 16.42 6.05 1.77
C LEU A 83 15.04 6.56 2.16
N GLN A 84 14.67 7.71 1.62
CA GLN A 84 13.40 8.38 1.86
C GLN A 84 12.68 8.56 0.54
N LEU A 85 11.41 8.17 0.51
CA LEU A 85 10.47 8.50 -0.54
C LEU A 85 9.47 9.50 0.00
N ARG A 86 9.26 10.60 -0.72
CA ARG A 86 8.40 11.70 -0.32
C ARG A 86 7.46 12.09 -1.43
N SER A 87 6.23 12.40 -1.04
CA SER A 87 5.17 12.88 -1.91
C SER A 87 5.00 11.98 -3.14
N MET A 88 5.11 10.66 -2.95
CA MET A 88 4.76 9.76 -4.03
C MET A 88 3.26 9.92 -4.26
N ARG A 89 2.89 10.25 -5.49
CA ARG A 89 1.51 10.30 -5.95
C ARG A 89 1.36 9.45 -7.18
N ALA A 90 0.28 8.69 -7.24
CA ALA A 90 -0.14 7.96 -8.41
C ALA A 90 -1.67 7.97 -8.52
N SER A 91 -2.18 7.72 -9.71
CA SER A 91 -3.62 7.57 -9.95
C SER A 91 -3.90 6.23 -10.58
N SER A 92 -5.02 5.60 -10.23
CA SER A 92 -5.50 4.40 -10.92
C SER A 92 -6.98 4.57 -11.22
N GLY A 93 -7.31 4.84 -12.49
CA GLY A 93 -8.66 5.26 -12.86
C GLY A 93 -9.06 6.54 -12.12
N GLU A 94 -10.08 6.44 -11.27
CA GLU A 94 -10.56 7.54 -10.42
C GLU A 94 -9.94 7.56 -9.02
N ALA A 95 -9.17 6.55 -8.66
CA ALA A 95 -8.50 6.46 -7.37
C ALA A 95 -7.20 7.27 -7.37
N THR A 96 -6.91 7.94 -6.26
CA THR A 96 -5.61 8.62 -6.03
C THR A 96 -4.88 7.97 -4.88
N LEU A 97 -3.60 7.65 -5.08
CA LEU A 97 -2.74 7.06 -4.07
C LEU A 97 -1.62 8.05 -3.71
N GLU A 98 -1.41 8.25 -2.42
CA GLU A 98 -0.27 8.95 -1.88
C GLU A 98 0.57 7.99 -1.02
N LEU A 99 1.90 8.09 -1.10
CA LEU A 99 2.80 7.26 -0.32
C LEU A 99 4.03 8.04 0.12
N ASN A 100 4.43 7.82 1.38
CA ASN A 100 5.68 8.25 1.94
C ASN A 100 6.37 7.05 2.59
N SER A 101 7.68 6.95 2.43
CA SER A 101 8.43 5.90 3.10
C SER A 101 9.79 6.37 3.60
N ASP A 102 10.22 5.79 4.71
CA ASP A 102 11.56 5.92 5.28
C ASP A 102 12.12 4.53 5.49
N ILE A 103 13.28 4.26 4.89
CA ILE A 103 13.97 2.97 4.96
C ILE A 103 15.37 3.25 5.53
N MET A 104 15.68 2.64 6.66
CA MET A 104 16.91 2.88 7.43
C MET A 104 17.98 1.81 7.16
N GLY A 105 18.29 1.58 5.89
CA GLY A 105 19.41 0.76 5.45
C GLY A 105 19.20 0.16 4.06
N PHE A 106 20.16 -0.67 3.61
CA PHE A 106 20.05 -1.45 2.36
C PHE A 106 20.05 -2.97 2.57
N GLY A 107 20.04 -3.41 3.84
CA GLY A 107 19.86 -4.82 4.19
C GLY A 107 18.41 -5.27 4.00
N ARG A 108 18.17 -6.58 4.15
CA ARG A 108 16.80 -7.14 4.08
C ARG A 108 15.97 -6.82 5.31
N ASP A 109 16.58 -6.80 6.48
CA ASP A 109 15.92 -6.66 7.79
C ASP A 109 16.18 -5.27 8.38
N VAL A 110 15.95 -4.24 7.58
CA VAL A 110 16.19 -2.84 7.99
C VAL A 110 14.89 -2.19 8.44
N PRO A 111 14.91 -1.39 9.52
CA PRO A 111 13.72 -0.67 9.94
C PRO A 111 13.16 0.20 8.82
N MET A 112 11.84 0.17 8.65
CA MET A 112 11.17 1.01 7.67
C MET A 112 9.80 1.46 8.14
N VAL A 113 9.42 2.66 7.75
CA VAL A 113 8.09 3.22 7.98
C VAL A 113 7.50 3.54 6.62
N ILE A 114 6.29 3.04 6.37
CA ILE A 114 5.52 3.31 5.16
C ILE A 114 4.19 3.90 5.60
N HIS A 115 3.83 5.02 5.01
CA HIS A 115 2.49 5.61 5.13
C HIS A 115 1.92 5.72 3.73
N ALA A 116 0.78 5.09 3.52
CA ALA A 116 0.07 5.08 2.26
C ALA A 116 -1.37 5.51 2.49
N GLU A 117 -1.85 6.42 1.65
CA GLU A 117 -3.23 6.87 1.60
C GLU A 117 -3.79 6.55 0.21
N ALA A 118 -5.02 6.07 0.15
CA ALA A 118 -5.77 5.85 -1.07
C ALA A 118 -7.13 6.53 -0.93
N LYS A 119 -7.53 7.31 -1.93
CA LYS A 119 -8.86 7.93 -1.99
C LYS A 119 -9.60 7.43 -3.21
N ASN A 120 -10.91 7.26 -3.05
CA ASN A 120 -11.83 6.79 -4.09
C ASN A 120 -11.37 5.46 -4.72
N LEU A 121 -10.84 4.55 -3.88
CA LEU A 121 -10.35 3.26 -4.32
C LEU A 121 -11.52 2.32 -4.58
N GLU A 122 -11.64 1.86 -5.82
CA GLU A 122 -12.60 0.84 -6.20
C GLU A 122 -12.12 -0.53 -5.71
N ILE A 123 -12.88 -1.12 -4.80
CA ILE A 123 -12.65 -2.47 -4.30
C ILE A 123 -13.54 -3.42 -5.10
N ASP A 124 -12.94 -4.40 -5.76
CA ASP A 124 -13.62 -5.39 -6.58
C ASP A 124 -12.85 -6.72 -6.57
N SER A 125 -13.33 -7.72 -7.32
CA SER A 125 -12.68 -9.03 -7.41
C SER A 125 -11.20 -8.99 -7.84
N ARG A 126 -10.71 -7.95 -8.53
CA ARG A 126 -9.30 -7.82 -8.92
C ARG A 126 -8.43 -7.55 -7.70
N MET A 127 -8.94 -6.81 -6.72
CA MET A 127 -8.22 -6.56 -5.47
C MET A 127 -7.88 -7.84 -4.72
N ARG A 128 -8.72 -8.87 -4.84
CA ARG A 128 -8.46 -10.19 -4.26
C ARG A 128 -7.11 -10.78 -4.68
N GLU A 129 -6.69 -10.62 -5.93
CA GLU A 129 -5.47 -11.24 -6.45
C GLU A 129 -4.21 -10.62 -5.84
N SER A 130 -4.27 -9.33 -5.50
CA SER A 130 -3.20 -8.58 -4.84
C SER A 130 -3.06 -8.86 -3.34
N LEU A 131 -4.06 -9.48 -2.72
CA LEU A 131 -4.07 -9.69 -1.27
C LEU A 131 -3.20 -10.89 -0.84
N PRO A 132 -2.54 -10.80 0.33
CA PRO A 132 -1.92 -11.94 0.99
C PRO A 132 -2.91 -13.09 1.21
N ALA A 133 -2.41 -14.33 1.21
CA ALA A 133 -3.26 -15.53 1.31
C ALA A 133 -4.22 -15.52 2.49
N SER A 134 -3.79 -15.03 3.66
CA SER A 134 -4.63 -14.90 4.85
C SER A 134 -5.82 -13.95 4.65
N LEU A 135 -5.64 -12.88 3.90
CA LEU A 135 -6.70 -11.91 3.62
C LEU A 135 -7.60 -12.37 2.46
N ARG A 136 -7.09 -13.19 1.53
CA ARG A 136 -7.91 -13.75 0.43
C ARG A 136 -9.06 -14.62 0.93
N GLU A 137 -8.84 -15.43 1.97
CA GLU A 137 -9.93 -16.22 2.56
C GLU A 137 -11.04 -15.34 3.14
N HIS A 138 -10.68 -14.22 3.78
CA HIS A 138 -11.66 -13.26 4.30
C HIS A 138 -12.38 -12.52 3.18
N TRP A 139 -11.64 -12.17 2.11
CA TRP A 139 -12.21 -11.59 0.90
C TRP A 139 -13.23 -12.54 0.26
N ASP A 140 -12.93 -13.82 0.13
CA ASP A 140 -13.85 -14.80 -0.47
C ASP A 140 -15.14 -14.99 0.32
N ARG A 141 -15.07 -14.80 1.63
CA ARG A 141 -16.22 -14.92 2.54
C ARG A 141 -17.16 -13.73 2.50
N LEU A 142 -16.66 -12.54 2.13
CA LEU A 142 -17.42 -11.29 2.17
C LEU A 142 -17.65 -10.68 0.79
N GLN A 143 -16.81 -11.01 -0.20
CA GLN A 143 -16.80 -10.49 -1.56
C GLN A 143 -17.12 -8.99 -1.62
N PRO A 144 -16.33 -8.14 -0.94
CA PRO A 144 -16.62 -6.73 -0.85
C PRO A 144 -16.48 -6.08 -2.24
N ALA A 145 -17.43 -5.20 -2.57
CA ALA A 145 -17.44 -4.44 -3.80
C ALA A 145 -17.95 -3.01 -3.57
N GLY A 146 -17.24 -2.00 -4.06
CA GLY A 146 -17.63 -0.60 -3.88
C GLY A 146 -16.45 0.36 -3.85
N ARG A 147 -16.64 1.52 -3.19
CA ARG A 147 -15.59 2.55 -3.05
C ARG A 147 -15.22 2.77 -1.60
N VAL A 148 -13.92 2.90 -1.36
CA VAL A 148 -13.35 3.16 -0.04
C VAL A 148 -12.22 4.17 -0.11
N ASP A 149 -12.05 4.89 0.98
CA ASP A 149 -10.79 5.56 1.28
C ASP A 149 -10.00 4.70 2.29
N GLY A 150 -8.69 4.63 2.12
CA GLY A 150 -7.81 3.86 2.98
C GLY A 150 -6.63 4.68 3.45
N ASP A 151 -6.33 4.62 4.73
CA ASP A 151 -5.08 5.08 5.33
C ASP A 151 -4.39 3.86 5.94
N ILE A 152 -3.12 3.64 5.58
CA ILE A 152 -2.34 2.51 6.05
C ILE A 152 -0.97 3.02 6.50
N ARG A 153 -0.63 2.71 7.75
CA ARG A 153 0.70 2.89 8.31
C ARG A 153 1.32 1.53 8.62
N LEU A 154 2.44 1.24 7.99
CA LEU A 154 3.22 0.04 8.22
C LEU A 154 4.56 0.43 8.84
N THR A 155 4.84 -0.08 10.04
CA THR A 155 6.15 0.09 10.69
C THR A 155 6.80 -1.27 10.80
N PHE A 156 8.03 -1.41 10.29
CA PHE A 156 8.86 -2.59 10.46
C PHE A 156 10.07 -2.19 11.29
N ASP A 157 10.35 -2.95 12.35
CA ASP A 157 11.44 -2.69 13.30
C ASP A 157 12.72 -3.48 12.99
N GLY A 158 12.74 -4.21 11.87
CA GLY A 158 13.79 -5.16 11.51
C GLY A 158 13.42 -6.61 11.81
N HIS A 159 12.34 -6.89 12.54
CA HIS A 159 11.90 -8.24 12.88
C HIS A 159 10.41 -8.47 12.57
N ALA A 160 9.55 -7.52 12.94
CA ALA A 160 8.11 -7.66 12.84
C ALA A 160 7.46 -6.43 12.21
N TRP A 161 6.41 -6.68 11.42
CA TRP A 161 5.55 -5.63 10.89
C TRP A 161 4.46 -5.28 11.90
N THR A 162 4.25 -3.98 12.08
CA THR A 162 3.17 -3.40 12.88
C THR A 162 2.26 -2.60 11.94
N PRO A 163 1.21 -3.22 11.38
CA PRO A 163 0.23 -2.54 10.55
C PRO A 163 -0.81 -1.81 11.40
N ILE A 164 -1.11 -0.58 11.01
CA ILE A 164 -2.28 0.18 11.42
C ILE A 164 -2.99 0.59 10.14
N ALA A 165 -4.29 0.32 10.04
CA ALA A 165 -5.06 0.71 8.87
C ALA A 165 -6.42 1.28 9.29
N SER A 166 -6.90 2.26 8.53
CA SER A 166 -8.22 2.83 8.64
C SER A 166 -8.86 2.85 7.26
N ILE A 167 -10.03 2.25 7.14
CA ILE A 167 -10.78 2.16 5.90
C ILE A 167 -12.10 2.89 6.11
N HIS A 168 -12.38 3.90 5.29
CA HIS A 168 -13.66 4.57 5.24
C HIS A 168 -14.46 3.99 4.08
N CYS A 169 -15.59 3.36 4.41
CA CYS A 169 -16.53 2.84 3.43
C CYS A 169 -17.50 3.95 3.04
N GLU A 170 -17.55 4.29 1.75
CA GLU A 170 -18.52 5.28 1.23
C GLU A 170 -19.75 4.61 0.61
N ARG A 171 -19.57 3.51 -0.11
CA ARG A 171 -20.69 2.76 -0.70
C ARG A 171 -20.23 1.36 -1.00
N VAL A 172 -20.06 0.57 0.06
CA VAL A 172 -19.59 -0.81 -0.05
C VAL A 172 -20.77 -1.77 -0.02
N SER A 173 -20.67 -2.86 -0.77
CA SER A 173 -21.58 -3.99 -0.72
C SER A 173 -20.78 -5.23 -0.35
N ILE A 174 -21.37 -6.11 0.44
CA ILE A 174 -20.79 -7.41 0.78
C ILE A 174 -21.81 -8.51 0.50
N LYS A 175 -21.30 -9.68 0.14
CA LYS A 175 -22.05 -10.92 -0.07
C LYS A 175 -21.50 -11.99 0.86
N PRO A 176 -22.02 -12.07 2.10
CA PRO A 176 -21.55 -13.03 3.08
C PRO A 176 -21.83 -14.47 2.64
N TRP A 177 -20.83 -15.35 2.74
CA TRP A 177 -20.96 -16.75 2.34
C TRP A 177 -21.92 -17.55 3.24
N LEU A 178 -21.99 -17.22 4.52
CA LEU A 178 -22.77 -17.94 5.53
C LEU A 178 -24.26 -17.61 5.47
N PHE A 179 -24.59 -16.42 4.97
CA PHE A 179 -25.95 -15.93 4.79
C PHE A 179 -26.02 -15.11 3.50
N PRO A 180 -26.67 -15.60 2.44
CA PRO A 180 -26.67 -14.97 1.12
C PRO A 180 -27.58 -13.72 1.04
N TYR A 181 -27.76 -13.02 2.16
CA TYR A 181 -28.42 -11.72 2.19
C TYR A 181 -27.35 -10.65 1.95
N PRO A 182 -27.33 -10.01 0.77
CA PRO A 182 -26.38 -8.96 0.50
C PRO A 182 -26.65 -7.78 1.42
N VAL A 183 -25.57 -7.24 1.99
CA VAL A 183 -25.62 -5.96 2.70
C VAL A 183 -25.04 -4.93 1.76
N ASN A 184 -25.87 -3.97 1.36
CA ASN A 184 -25.53 -2.93 0.39
C ASN A 184 -25.39 -1.59 1.07
N ASP A 185 -24.84 -0.61 0.35
CA ASP A 185 -24.73 0.78 0.78
C ASP A 185 -24.13 0.90 2.19
N ILE A 186 -23.00 0.22 2.39
CA ILE A 186 -22.28 0.20 3.66
C ILE A 186 -21.47 1.49 3.79
N HIS A 187 -21.74 2.22 4.88
CA HIS A 187 -21.10 3.46 5.27
C HIS A 187 -20.47 3.33 6.65
N GLY A 188 -19.26 3.86 6.82
CA GLY A 188 -18.63 3.97 8.14
C GLY A 188 -17.12 3.78 8.09
N GLN A 189 -16.51 3.63 9.25
CA GLN A 189 -15.07 3.51 9.38
C GLN A 189 -14.70 2.20 10.06
N ILE A 190 -13.80 1.45 9.42
CA ILE A 190 -13.22 0.22 9.94
C ILE A 190 -11.76 0.51 10.28
N ARG A 191 -11.33 0.17 11.50
CA ARG A 191 -9.95 0.34 11.95
C ARG A 191 -9.33 -1.01 12.26
N TYR A 192 -8.11 -1.23 11.77
CA TYR A 192 -7.25 -2.34 12.10
C TYR A 192 -6.05 -1.83 12.89
N GLN A 193 -5.81 -2.37 14.09
CA GLN A 193 -4.63 -2.07 14.89
C GLN A 193 -4.31 -3.24 15.81
N GLY A 194 -3.05 -3.68 15.82
CA GLY A 194 -2.57 -4.70 16.78
C GLY A 194 -3.36 -6.01 16.73
N GLY A 195 -3.73 -6.48 15.53
CA GLY A 195 -4.54 -7.69 15.36
C GLY A 195 -6.01 -7.54 15.77
N THR A 196 -6.50 -6.32 15.98
CA THR A 196 -7.91 -6.03 16.25
C THR A 196 -8.52 -5.23 15.10
N ILE A 197 -9.66 -5.69 14.60
CA ILE A 197 -10.52 -4.96 13.66
C ILE A 197 -11.71 -4.43 14.45
N SER A 198 -11.97 -3.13 14.38
CA SER A 198 -13.11 -2.52 15.05
C SER A 198 -13.84 -1.52 14.15
N SER A 199 -15.14 -1.40 14.39
CA SER A 199 -15.98 -0.33 13.86
C SER A 199 -16.94 0.12 14.95
N GLU A 200 -17.00 1.43 15.19
CA GLU A 200 -17.89 2.04 16.18
C GLU A 200 -19.31 2.21 15.67
N ARG A 201 -19.48 2.34 14.35
CA ARG A 201 -20.77 2.43 13.68
C ARG A 201 -20.57 2.15 12.19
N LEU A 202 -21.07 1.00 11.75
CA LEU A 202 -21.14 0.62 10.35
C LEU A 202 -22.62 0.50 9.97
N ASN A 203 -23.08 1.40 9.12
CA ASN A 203 -24.45 1.42 8.63
C ASN A 203 -24.51 0.70 7.29
N GLY A 204 -25.62 0.05 6.98
CA GLY A 204 -25.87 -0.54 5.67
C GLY A 204 -27.34 -0.89 5.47
N LEU A 205 -27.64 -1.47 4.31
CA LEU A 205 -28.97 -1.96 3.94
C LEU A 205 -28.93 -3.47 3.77
N ALA A 206 -29.51 -4.22 4.70
CA ALA A 206 -29.67 -5.67 4.60
C ALA A 206 -31.10 -5.99 4.15
N GLY A 207 -31.26 -6.57 2.97
CA GLY A 207 -32.60 -6.86 2.42
C GLY A 207 -33.50 -5.62 2.27
N GLY A 208 -32.89 -4.44 2.09
CA GLY A 208 -33.59 -3.15 2.00
C GLY A 208 -33.95 -2.49 3.34
N GLN A 209 -33.64 -3.13 4.48
CA GLN A 209 -33.81 -2.55 5.81
C GLN A 209 -32.49 -1.93 6.29
N PRO A 210 -32.53 -0.72 6.89
CA PRO A 210 -31.34 -0.15 7.51
C PRO A 210 -30.89 -1.00 8.69
N VAL A 211 -29.60 -1.30 8.73
CA VAL A 211 -28.94 -1.99 9.82
C VAL A 211 -27.75 -1.17 10.28
N SER A 212 -27.59 -1.01 11.59
CA SER A 212 -26.40 -0.43 12.18
C SER A 212 -25.68 -1.50 12.97
N SER A 213 -24.36 -1.56 12.84
CA SER A 213 -23.55 -2.54 13.55
C SER A 213 -22.30 -1.91 14.15
N ASN A 214 -22.01 -2.33 15.37
CA ASN A 214 -20.76 -2.02 16.03
C ASN A 214 -20.07 -3.35 16.28
N PHE A 215 -18.78 -3.44 15.95
CA PHE A 215 -18.05 -4.68 16.18
C PHE A 215 -16.62 -4.44 16.58
N SER A 216 -16.09 -5.38 17.34
CA SER A 216 -14.67 -5.46 17.67
C SER A 216 -14.27 -6.92 17.64
N LEU A 217 -13.42 -7.26 16.69
CA LEU A 217 -12.90 -8.59 16.42
C LEU A 217 -11.40 -8.59 16.68
N SER A 218 -10.92 -9.49 17.52
CA SER A 218 -9.49 -9.69 17.81
C SER A 218 -9.00 -11.01 17.25
N GLN A 219 -7.79 -11.02 16.69
CA GLN A 219 -7.18 -12.23 16.15
C GLN A 219 -6.61 -13.09 17.29
N GLN A 220 -7.16 -14.29 17.46
CA GLN A 220 -6.62 -15.32 18.36
C GLN A 220 -6.21 -16.54 17.52
N GLY A 221 -4.91 -16.67 17.27
CA GLY A 221 -4.37 -17.69 16.37
C GLY A 221 -4.87 -17.50 14.93
N LYS A 222 -5.63 -18.48 14.41
CA LYS A 222 -6.24 -18.45 13.06
C LYS A 222 -7.68 -17.93 13.05
N GLN A 223 -8.24 -17.59 14.22
CA GLN A 223 -9.65 -17.18 14.34
C GLN A 223 -9.78 -15.72 14.74
N TRP A 224 -10.87 -15.09 14.29
CA TRP A 224 -11.29 -13.77 14.72
C TRP A 224 -12.42 -13.93 15.74
N ILE A 225 -12.20 -13.48 16.96
CA ILE A 225 -13.14 -13.61 18.07
C ILE A 225 -13.47 -12.22 18.58
N GLY A 226 -14.76 -11.95 18.80
CA GLY A 226 -15.17 -10.63 19.23
C GLY A 226 -16.67 -10.49 19.46
N LYS A 227 -17.07 -9.24 19.64
CA LYS A 227 -18.47 -8.85 19.86
C LYS A 227 -18.99 -8.14 18.62
N LEU A 228 -20.25 -8.42 18.29
CA LEU A 228 -21.01 -7.77 17.25
C LEU A 228 -22.34 -7.38 17.88
N ASP A 229 -22.61 -6.08 17.94
CA ASP A 229 -23.88 -5.52 18.39
C ASP A 229 -24.62 -4.99 17.16
N LEU A 230 -25.78 -5.57 16.87
CA LEU A 230 -26.68 -5.16 15.78
C LEU A 230 -27.80 -4.30 16.37
N GLN A 231 -28.05 -3.15 15.76
CA GLN A 231 -29.12 -2.20 16.08
C GLN A 231 -30.04 -1.99 14.88
#